data_AF-A0A497LRX0-F1
#
_entry.id   AF-A0A497LRX0-F1
#
_cell.length_a   1.000
_cell.length_b   1.000
_cell.length_c   1.000
_cell.angle_alpha   90.00
_cell.angle_beta   90.00
_cell.angle_gamma   90.00
#
_symmetry.space_group_name_H-M   'P 1'
#
loop_
_entity.id
_entity.type
_entity.pdbx_description
1 polymer ?
#
loop_
_entity_poly.entity_id
_entity_poly.type
_entity_poly.pdbx_seq_one_letter_code
_entity_poly.pdbx_strand_id
1 'polypeptide(L)'
;MLTYIMSSAVPHMLVESAVIVRVNGCYHIHVSPNHLGYWSAFRRRYPGAATHALKYGARIMIDRVGTLVSLACPEFITKEDLLSWLEDVLNLSQGERRLLRLCA
;
A
#
# COMPACT_ATOMS: atom_id res chain seq x y z
N MET A 1 -0.45 14.48 -1.26
CA MET A 1 0.64 13.69 -1.91
C MET A 1 0.25 12.22 -2.03
N LEU A 2 -0.01 11.52 -0.93
CA LEU A 2 -0.37 10.09 -0.98
C LEU A 2 -1.58 9.79 -1.87
N THR A 3 -2.66 10.58 -1.79
CA THR A 3 -3.81 10.46 -2.71
C THR A 3 -3.40 10.50 -4.17
N TYR A 4 -2.50 11.41 -4.56
CA TYR A 4 -2.02 11.55 -5.93
C TYR A 4 -1.19 10.33 -6.37
N ILE A 5 -0.29 9.86 -5.51
CA ILE A 5 0.52 8.66 -5.75
C ILE A 5 -0.38 7.45 -5.95
N MET A 6 -1.38 7.26 -5.08
CA MET A 6 -2.31 6.14 -5.17
C MET A 6 -3.21 6.25 -6.41
N SER A 7 -3.71 7.45 -6.75
CA SER A 7 -4.45 7.67 -7.99
C SER A 7 -3.61 7.35 -9.23
N SER A 8 -2.31 7.68 -9.21
CA SER A 8 -1.39 7.43 -10.33
C SER A 8 -0.99 5.96 -10.43
N ALA A 9 -0.89 5.26 -9.30
CA ALA A 9 -0.54 3.85 -9.24
C ALA A 9 -1.62 2.97 -9.90
N VAL A 10 -2.90 3.32 -9.75
CA VAL A 10 -4.02 2.56 -10.33
C VAL A 10 -4.98 3.52 -11.06
N PRO A 11 -4.64 3.99 -12.27
CA PRO A 11 -5.30 5.14 -12.91
C PRO A 11 -6.76 4.91 -13.32
N HIS A 12 -7.23 3.66 -13.34
CA HIS A 12 -8.62 3.32 -13.65
C HIS A 12 -9.51 3.25 -12.40
N MET A 13 -8.96 3.45 -11.20
CA MET A 13 -9.70 3.46 -9.95
C MET A 13 -9.88 4.89 -9.45
N LEU A 14 -11.08 5.20 -8.96
CA LEU A 14 -11.32 6.46 -8.26
C LEU A 14 -10.60 6.44 -6.90
N VAL A 15 -9.78 7.46 -6.66
CA VAL A 15 -9.09 7.69 -5.39
C VAL A 15 -9.42 9.11 -4.94
N GLU A 16 -10.43 9.25 -4.08
CA GLU A 16 -10.80 10.55 -3.50
C GLU A 16 -9.84 10.93 -2.37
N SER A 17 -9.45 9.97 -1.54
CA SER A 17 -8.46 10.16 -0.50
C SER A 17 -7.65 8.89 -0.27
N ALA A 18 -6.37 9.07 0.09
CA ALA A 18 -5.52 8.02 0.62
C ALA A 18 -4.77 8.55 1.84
N VAL A 19 -4.84 7.80 2.94
CA VAL A 19 -4.27 8.18 4.24
C VAL A 19 -3.58 6.98 4.88
N ILE A 20 -2.46 7.23 5.57
CA ILE A 20 -1.83 6.23 6.44
C ILE A 20 -2.59 6.24 7.76
N VAL A 21 -3.12 5.08 8.16
CA VAL A 21 -3.82 4.90 9.43
C VAL A 21 -3.09 3.86 10.27
N ARG A 22 -3.23 3.97 11.60
CA ARG A 22 -2.70 3.00 12.56
C ARG A 22 -3.85 2.26 13.24
N VAL A 23 -3.95 0.95 13.04
CA VAL A 23 -5.00 0.09 13.61
C VAL A 23 -4.33 -1.14 14.22
N ASN A 24 -4.70 -1.51 15.45
CA ASN A 24 -4.16 -2.67 16.16
C ASN A 24 -2.61 -2.71 16.18
N GLY A 25 -1.99 -1.54 16.33
CA GLY A 25 -0.53 -1.39 16.38
C GLY A 25 0.18 -1.39 15.03
N CYS A 26 -0.52 -1.62 13.91
CA CYS A 26 0.06 -1.68 12.57
C CYS A 26 -0.39 -0.49 11.71
N TYR A 27 0.45 -0.07 10.77
CA TYR A 27 0.20 0.97 9.78
C TYR A 27 -0.27 0.36 8.47
N HIS A 28 -1.29 0.94 7.85
CA HIS A 28 -1.71 0.60 6.49
C HIS A 28 -2.25 1.84 5.77
N ILE A 29 -2.35 1.77 4.43
CA ILE A 29 -2.92 2.85 3.63
C ILE A 29 -4.41 2.56 3.40
N HIS A 30 -5.27 3.38 3.99
CA HIS A 30 -6.68 3.40 3.69
C HIS A 30 -6.93 4.23 2.42
N VAL A 31 -7.82 3.75 1.55
CA VAL A 31 -8.16 4.40 0.27
C VAL A 31 -9.67 4.49 0.17
N SER A 32 -10.20 5.69 -0.07
CA SER A 32 -11.62 5.96 -0.29
C SER A 32 -11.90 6.30 -1.76
N PRO A 33 -13.10 5.98 -2.28
CA PRO A 33 -14.23 5.41 -1.55
C PRO A 33 -14.21 3.86 -1.46
N ASN A 34 -13.44 3.18 -2.31
CA ASN A 34 -13.46 1.72 -2.39
C ASN A 34 -12.11 1.10 -2.04
N HIS A 35 -11.85 0.92 -0.74
CA HIS A 35 -10.59 0.38 -0.23
C HIS A 35 -10.27 -1.02 -0.79
N LEU A 36 -11.20 -1.98 -0.65
CA LEU A 36 -10.96 -3.37 -1.08
C LEU A 36 -10.83 -3.48 -2.60
N GLY A 37 -11.66 -2.74 -3.35
CA GLY A 37 -11.59 -2.70 -4.80
C GLY A 37 -10.27 -2.12 -5.30
N TYR A 38 -9.78 -1.04 -4.66
CA TYR A 38 -8.50 -0.44 -4.98
C TYR A 38 -7.35 -1.44 -4.76
N TRP A 39 -7.28 -2.10 -3.59
CA TRP A 39 -6.20 -3.04 -3.29
C TRP A 39 -6.23 -4.30 -4.17
N SER A 40 -7.42 -4.74 -4.56
CA SER A 40 -7.58 -5.80 -5.56
C SER A 40 -7.00 -5.39 -6.92
N ALA A 41 -7.29 -4.18 -7.39
CA ALA A 41 -6.77 -3.65 -8.66
C ALA A 41 -5.26 -3.38 -8.60
N PHE A 42 -4.77 -2.81 -7.50
CA PHE A 42 -3.35 -2.60 -7.24
C PHE A 42 -2.57 -3.90 -7.36
N ARG A 43 -3.05 -4.97 -6.73
CA ARG A 43 -2.39 -6.29 -6.79
C ARG A 43 -2.34 -6.87 -8.18
N ARG A 44 -3.41 -6.74 -8.98
CA ARG A 44 -3.40 -7.18 -10.38
C ARG A 44 -2.34 -6.45 -11.20
N ARG A 45 -2.13 -5.16 -10.93
CA ARG A 45 -1.12 -4.34 -11.60
C ARG A 45 0.30 -4.59 -11.08
N TYR A 46 0.44 -4.91 -9.80
CA TYR A 46 1.71 -5.16 -9.12
C TYR A 46 1.69 -6.54 -8.42
N PRO A 47 1.77 -7.67 -9.17
CA PRO A 47 1.58 -9.02 -8.61
C PRO A 47 2.59 -9.39 -7.52
N GLY A 48 3.79 -8.82 -7.57
CA GLY A 48 4.85 -9.04 -6.56
C GLY A 48 4.74 -8.16 -5.32
N ALA A 49 3.84 -7.17 -5.27
CA ALA A 49 3.81 -6.17 -4.20
C ALA A 49 3.59 -6.78 -2.82
N ALA A 50 2.72 -7.78 -2.70
CA ALA A 50 2.47 -8.47 -1.44
C ALA A 50 3.71 -9.24 -0.96
N THR A 51 4.30 -10.07 -1.81
CA THR A 51 5.55 -10.78 -1.47
C THR A 51 6.69 -9.81 -1.15
N HIS A 52 6.75 -8.68 -1.85
CA HIS A 52 7.74 -7.64 -1.58
C HIS A 52 7.53 -6.98 -0.21
N ALA A 53 6.28 -6.83 0.24
CA ALA A 53 5.96 -6.30 1.57
C ALA A 53 6.55 -7.16 2.70
N LEU A 54 6.70 -8.47 2.49
CA LEU A 54 7.33 -9.36 3.49
C LEU A 54 8.80 -9.00 3.77
N LYS A 55 9.52 -8.43 2.79
CA LYS A 55 10.90 -7.94 3.00
C LYS A 55 10.97 -6.78 3.99
N TYR A 56 9.86 -6.05 4.10
CA TYR A 56 9.66 -4.92 4.99
C TYR A 56 8.90 -5.32 6.26
N GLY A 57 8.84 -6.61 6.58
CA GLY A 57 8.19 -7.11 7.79
C GLY A 57 6.66 -6.98 7.81
N ALA A 58 6.03 -6.83 6.63
CA ALA A 58 4.58 -6.70 6.57
C ALA A 58 3.87 -7.91 7.15
N ARG A 59 2.86 -7.65 7.98
CA ARG A 59 1.86 -8.65 8.37
C ARG A 59 0.85 -8.72 7.23
N ILE A 60 0.84 -9.86 6.58
CA ILE A 60 -0.11 -10.11 5.49
C ILE A 60 -1.11 -11.13 6.00
N MET A 61 -2.40 -10.84 5.83
CA MET A 61 -3.42 -11.82 6.14
C MET A 61 -3.30 -13.00 5.18
N ILE A 62 -3.20 -14.19 5.74
CA ILE A 62 -3.23 -15.46 5.04
C ILE A 62 -4.55 -16.14 5.43
N ASP A 63 -5.26 -16.70 4.46
CA ASP A 63 -6.45 -17.48 4.75
C ASP A 63 -6.09 -18.84 5.38
N ARG A 64 -7.12 -19.61 5.75
CA ARG A 64 -6.95 -20.90 6.43
C ARG A 64 -6.21 -21.96 5.60
N VAL A 65 -6.03 -21.73 4.29
CA VAL A 65 -5.40 -22.67 3.36
C VAL A 65 -4.02 -22.17 2.92
N GLY A 66 -3.47 -21.16 3.59
CA GLY A 66 -2.14 -20.65 3.30
C GLY A 66 -2.10 -19.65 2.15
N THR A 67 -3.25 -19.19 1.64
CA THR A 67 -3.31 -18.25 0.51
C THR A 67 -3.37 -16.82 1.00
N LEU A 68 -2.59 -15.96 0.35
CA LEU A 68 -2.52 -14.55 0.66
C LEU A 68 -3.87 -13.88 0.39
N VAL A 69 -4.51 -13.31 1.41
CA VAL A 69 -5.87 -12.77 1.31
C VAL A 69 -5.91 -11.66 0.26
N SER A 70 -6.67 -11.91 -0.81
CA SER A 70 -6.75 -11.17 -2.08
C SER A 70 -7.02 -9.66 -1.95
N LEU A 71 -7.72 -9.26 -0.88
CA LEU A 71 -8.39 -7.96 -0.82
C LEU A 71 -7.76 -6.96 0.16
N ALA A 72 -6.79 -7.40 0.96
CA ALA A 72 -6.24 -6.56 2.03
C ALA A 72 -5.05 -5.72 1.56
N CYS A 73 -4.97 -4.48 2.07
CA CYS A 73 -3.75 -3.70 2.15
C CYS A 73 -2.72 -4.45 3.01
N PRO A 74 -1.43 -4.47 2.64
CA PRO A 74 -0.39 -4.92 3.57
C PRO A 74 -0.35 -4.03 4.82
N GLU A 75 -0.09 -4.63 5.97
CA GLU A 75 0.03 -3.94 7.26
C GLU A 75 1.49 -3.98 7.74
N PHE A 76 1.99 -2.88 8.29
CA PHE A 76 3.40 -2.74 8.69
C PHE A 76 3.52 -2.36 10.17
N ILE A 77 4.60 -2.77 10.83
CA ILE A 77 4.82 -2.40 12.24
C ILE A 77 5.21 -0.92 12.35
N THR A 78 6.03 -0.43 11.42
CA THR A 78 6.46 0.96 11.37
C THR A 78 5.86 1.69 10.16
N LYS A 79 5.76 3.01 10.26
CA LYS A 79 5.35 3.85 9.14
C LYS A 79 6.43 3.85 8.05
N GLU A 80 7.69 3.81 8.46
CA GLU A 80 8.87 3.83 7.62
C GLU A 80 8.96 2.59 6.72
N ASP A 81 8.64 1.41 7.23
CA ASP A 81 8.59 0.17 6.44
C ASP A 81 7.50 0.23 5.37
N LEU A 82 6.32 0.75 5.72
CA LEU A 82 5.22 0.98 4.77
C LEU A 82 5.65 1.94 3.66
N LEU A 83 6.26 3.06 4.03
CA LEU A 83 6.71 4.05 3.05
C LEU A 83 7.79 3.47 2.14
N SER A 84 8.79 2.78 2.71
CA SER A 84 9.88 2.17 1.95
C SER A 84 9.37 1.09 0.97
N TRP A 85 8.41 0.27 1.42
CA TRP A 85 7.73 -0.68 0.53
C TRP A 85 7.00 0.01 -0.62
N LEU A 86 6.25 1.10 -0.35
CA LEU A 86 5.51 1.83 -1.37
C LEU A 86 6.45 2.47 -2.40
N GLU A 87 7.55 3.05 -1.92
CA GLU A 87 8.60 3.67 -2.75
C GLU A 87 9.22 2.68 -3.74
N ASP A 88 9.46 1.45 -3.29
CA ASP A 88 10.05 0.39 -4.11
C ASP A 88 9.05 -0.22 -5.09
N VAL A 89 7.85 -0.55 -4.62
CA VAL A 89 6.81 -1.18 -5.47
C VAL A 89 6.39 -0.25 -6.60
N LEU A 90 6.30 1.06 -6.34
CA LEU A 90 5.95 2.05 -7.35
C LEU A 90 7.16 2.58 -8.13
N ASN A 91 8.37 2.13 -7.77
CA ASN A 91 9.64 2.60 -8.35
C ASN A 91 9.71 4.14 -8.38
N LEU A 92 9.36 4.78 -7.25
CA LEU A 92 9.30 6.24 -7.15
C LEU A 92 10.69 6.85 -7.38
N SER A 93 10.72 7.97 -8.11
CA SER A 93 11.94 8.76 -8.26
C SER A 93 12.41 9.33 -6.92
N GLN A 94 13.68 9.72 -6.83
CA GLN A 94 14.23 10.31 -5.60
C GLN A 94 13.43 11.54 -5.13
N GLY A 95 12.91 12.35 -6.06
CA GLY A 95 12.07 13.50 -5.75
C GLY A 95 10.73 13.09 -5.14
N GLU A 96 10.05 12.09 -5.73
CA GLU A 96 8.79 11.56 -5.24
C GLU A 96 8.94 10.90 -3.86
N ARG A 97 10.02 10.14 -3.64
CA ARG A 97 10.34 9.55 -2.33
C ARG A 97 10.48 10.62 -1.25
N ARG A 98 11.28 11.66 -1.52
CA ARG A 98 11.47 12.77 -0.58
C ARG A 98 10.15 13.47 -0.27
N LEU A 99 9.35 13.74 -1.29
CA LEU A 99 8.09 14.44 -1.13
C LEU A 99 7.05 13.60 -0.39
N LEU A 100 7.00 12.29 -0.66
CA LEU A 100 6.18 11.35 0.09
C LEU A 100 6.55 11.38 1.57
N ARG A 101 7.83 11.22 1.93
CA ARG A 101 8.27 11.21 3.33
C ARG A 101 8.03 12.52 4.08
N LEU A 102 7.96 13.66 3.38
CA LEU A 102 7.65 14.97 3.98
C LEU A 102 6.16 15.18 4.22
N CYS A 103 5.30 14.55 3.42
CA CYS A 103 3.87 14.85 3.38
C CYS A 103 2.95 13.70 3.80
N ALA A 104 3.50 12.51 4.04
CA ALA A 104 2.76 11.32 4.44
C ALA A 104 2.66 11.22 5.97
#